data_AF-A0A1T5L9E0-F1
#
_entry.id   AF-A0A1T5L9E0-F1
#
_cell.length_a   1.000
_cell.length_b   1.000
_cell.length_c   1.000
_cell.angle_alpha   90.00
_cell.angle_beta   90.00
_cell.angle_gamma   90.00
#
_symmetry.space_group_name_H-M   'P 1'
#
loop_
_entity.id
_entity.type
_entity.pdbx_description
1 polymer ?
#
loop_
_entity_poly.entity_id
_entity_poly.type
_entity_poly.pdbx_seq_one_letter_code
_entity_poly.pdbx_strand_id
1 'polypeptide(L)'
;MTTKCCPSELPSQKELILQLLKQELKSYRFFNGLREIGLDDSFYHSDFSSLLLTYIGFDDEENATYDFYFALLEKYSTYFQPNEETVMKLALRVYLELVAELKSRQELKKD
;
A
#
# COMPACT_ATOMS: atom_id res chain seq x y z
N MET A 1 11.59 33.66 21.57
CA MET A 1 11.40 33.18 20.19
C MET A 1 10.32 32.13 20.21
N THR A 2 9.08 32.50 19.90
CA THR A 2 7.94 31.57 19.87
C THR A 2 7.87 30.94 18.49
N THR A 3 8.17 29.66 18.38
CA THR A 3 7.94 28.86 17.18
C THR A 3 6.44 28.82 16.91
N LYS A 4 6.00 29.52 15.86
CA LYS A 4 4.68 29.32 15.25
C LYS A 4 4.57 27.84 14.89
N CYS A 5 3.73 27.10 15.61
CA CYS A 5 3.22 25.84 15.09
C CYS A 5 2.26 26.20 13.95
N CYS A 6 2.64 25.95 12.71
CA CYS A 6 1.67 25.92 11.62
C CYS A 6 0.62 24.86 11.97
N PRO A 7 -0.68 25.10 11.76
CA PRO A 7 -1.65 24.02 11.81
C PRO A 7 -1.26 23.05 10.70
N SER A 8 -0.80 21.85 11.05
CA SER A 8 -0.61 20.80 10.07
C SER A 8 -1.99 20.46 9.52
N GLU A 9 -2.31 20.92 8.31
CA GLU A 9 -3.49 20.46 7.60
C GLU A 9 -3.43 18.93 7.53
N LEU A 10 -4.52 18.27 7.91
CA LEU A 10 -4.59 16.82 7.83
C LEU A 10 -4.46 16.40 6.36
N PRO A 11 -3.67 15.36 6.05
CA PRO A 11 -3.56 14.88 4.68
C PRO A 11 -4.93 14.44 4.17
N SER A 12 -5.20 14.69 2.89
CA SER A 12 -6.36 14.11 2.23
C SER A 12 -6.31 12.58 2.30
N GLN A 13 -7.47 11.92 2.18
CA GLN A 13 -7.56 10.46 2.18
C GLN A 13 -6.63 9.83 1.12
N LYS A 14 -6.53 10.44 -0.07
CA LYS A 14 -5.63 9.97 -1.13
C LYS A 14 -4.16 10.09 -0.74
N GLU A 15 -3.77 11.21 -0.14
CA GLU A 15 -2.40 11.40 0.34
C GLU A 15 -2.07 10.41 1.45
N LEU A 16 -3.00 10.16 2.38
CA LEU A 16 -2.85 9.16 3.43
C LEU A 16 -2.67 7.76 2.84
N ILE A 17 -3.54 7.34 1.91
CA ILE A 17 -3.43 6.04 1.22
C ILE A 17 -2.05 5.90 0.56
N LEU A 18 -1.61 6.92 -0.19
CA LEU A 18 -0.31 6.88 -0.87
C LEU A 18 0.86 6.79 0.12
N GLN A 19 0.81 7.50 1.24
CA GLN A 19 1.86 7.41 2.27
C GLN A 19 1.86 6.03 2.94
N LEU A 20 0.70 5.45 3.22
CA LEU A 20 0.59 4.11 3.81
C LEU A 20 1.09 3.04 2.83
N LEU A 21 0.69 3.09 1.55
CA LEU A 21 1.23 2.21 0.50
C LEU A 21 2.75 2.35 0.35
N LYS A 22 3.29 3.57 0.50
CA LYS A 22 4.73 3.81 0.52
C LYS A 22 5.40 3.04 1.67
N GLN A 23 4.79 3.00 2.85
CA GLN A 23 5.36 2.26 3.99
C GLN A 23 5.21 0.75 3.85
N GLU A 24 4.09 0.26 3.32
CA GLU A 24 3.87 -1.15 2.96
C GLU A 24 4.94 -1.66 2.00
N LEU A 25 5.18 -0.95 0.89
CA LEU A 25 6.25 -1.30 -0.06
C LEU A 25 7.64 -1.26 0.59
N LYS A 26 7.84 -0.28 1.50
CA LYS A 26 8.88 -0.20 2.54
C LYS A 26 9.18 -1.56 3.18
N SER A 27 8.15 -1.97 3.91
CA SER A 27 8.08 -3.16 4.73
C SER A 27 8.34 -4.40 3.89
N TYR A 28 7.57 -4.59 2.81
CA TYR A 28 7.71 -5.73 1.91
C TYR A 28 9.12 -5.89 1.36
N ARG A 29 9.74 -4.81 0.85
CA ARG A 29 11.11 -4.91 0.34
C ARG A 29 12.09 -5.32 1.44
N PHE A 30 11.97 -4.74 2.63
CA PHE A 30 12.84 -5.05 3.75
C PHE A 30 12.71 -6.52 4.17
N PHE A 31 11.48 -6.99 4.40
CA PHE A 31 11.24 -8.36 4.86
C PHE A 31 11.48 -9.40 3.78
N ASN A 32 11.26 -9.09 2.50
CA ASN A 32 11.68 -9.96 1.41
C ASN A 32 13.21 -10.12 1.39
N GLY A 33 13.96 -9.04 1.65
CA GLY A 33 15.42 -9.13 1.81
C GLY A 33 15.85 -9.98 3.01
N LEU A 34 15.10 -9.95 4.12
CA LEU A 34 15.35 -10.84 5.27
C LEU A 34 15.04 -12.30 4.92
N ARG A 35 13.93 -12.57 4.24
CA ARG A 35 13.56 -13.91 3.78
C ARG A 35 14.59 -14.49 2.82
N GLU A 36 15.12 -13.68 1.90
CA GLU A 36 16.19 -14.07 0.97
C GLU A 36 17.46 -14.58 1.69
N ILE A 37 17.73 -14.12 2.91
CA ILE A 37 18.87 -14.57 3.74
C ILE A 37 18.47 -15.62 4.79
N GLY A 38 17.25 -16.17 4.71
CA GLY A 38 16.75 -17.22 5.60
C GLY A 38 16.15 -16.73 6.92
N LEU A 39 15.85 -15.44 7.05
CA LEU A 39 15.15 -14.86 8.20
C LEU A 39 13.67 -14.65 7.86
N ASP A 40 12.87 -15.71 8.01
CA ASP A 40 11.46 -15.74 7.56
C ASP A 40 10.43 -15.41 8.66
N ASP A 41 10.86 -15.39 9.93
CA ASP A 41 9.97 -15.39 11.10
C ASP A 41 9.88 -14.00 11.76
N SER A 42 9.36 -13.01 11.01
CA SER A 42 9.28 -11.64 11.50
C SER A 42 7.84 -11.21 11.84
N PHE A 43 7.52 -11.18 13.13
CA PHE A 43 6.26 -10.65 13.68
C PHE A 43 6.13 -9.11 13.60
N TYR A 44 7.11 -8.42 13.03
CA TYR A 44 7.21 -6.96 13.01
C TYR A 44 6.74 -6.32 11.69
N HIS A 45 6.15 -7.12 10.80
CA HIS A 45 5.57 -6.59 9.57
C HIS A 45 4.29 -5.82 9.91
N SER A 46 4.33 -4.49 9.81
CA SER A 46 3.12 -3.67 9.93
C SER A 46 2.17 -4.02 8.79
N ASP A 47 0.97 -4.47 9.14
CA ASP A 47 -0.09 -4.78 8.19
C ASP A 47 -1.16 -3.69 8.21
N PHE A 48 -1.25 -2.94 7.12
CA PHE A 48 -2.26 -1.90 6.88
C PHE A 48 -3.26 -2.32 5.80
N SER A 49 -3.25 -3.60 5.36
CA SER A 49 -4.05 -4.10 4.24
C SER A 49 -5.54 -3.79 4.40
N SER A 50 -6.15 -4.19 5.52
CA SER A 50 -7.56 -3.95 5.82
C SER A 50 -7.90 -2.45 5.76
N LEU A 51 -7.11 -1.61 6.42
CA LEU A 51 -7.32 -0.16 6.44
C LEU A 51 -7.23 0.46 5.03
N LEU A 52 -6.23 0.07 4.26
CA LEU A 52 -6.00 0.56 2.90
C LEU A 52 -7.13 0.12 1.95
N LEU A 53 -7.52 -1.14 2.00
CA LEU A 53 -8.58 -1.71 1.17
C LEU A 53 -9.92 -1.03 1.46
N THR A 54 -10.26 -0.84 2.74
CA THR A 54 -11.46 -0.09 3.14
C THR A 54 -11.40 1.36 2.65
N TYR A 55 -10.27 2.05 2.80
CA TYR A 55 -10.14 3.43 2.31
C TYR A 55 -10.20 3.56 0.78
N ILE A 56 -9.84 2.52 0.04
CA ILE A 56 -9.96 2.49 -1.42
C ILE A 56 -11.41 2.21 -1.84
N GLY A 57 -12.20 1.56 -0.99
CA GLY A 57 -13.61 1.25 -1.22
C GLY A 57 -13.89 -0.22 -1.50
N PHE A 58 -12.97 -1.13 -1.16
CA PHE A 58 -13.28 -2.55 -1.09
C PHE A 58 -14.09 -2.81 0.17
N ASP A 59 -15.38 -3.10 -0.01
CA ASP A 59 -16.33 -3.45 1.05
C ASP A 59 -16.45 -4.98 1.23
N ASP A 60 -15.59 -5.75 0.56
CA ASP A 60 -15.52 -7.19 0.67
C ASP A 60 -14.37 -7.62 1.60
N GLU A 61 -14.67 -8.54 2.53
CA GLU A 61 -13.64 -9.27 3.30
C GLU A 61 -13.22 -10.53 2.53
N GLU A 62 -13.29 -10.49 1.20
CA GLU A 62 -12.96 -11.63 0.34
C GLU A 62 -11.44 -11.82 0.27
N ASN A 63 -10.99 -13.06 0.52
CA ASN A 63 -9.58 -13.42 0.41
C ASN A 63 -8.96 -13.01 -0.94
N ALA A 64 -9.74 -13.06 -2.03
CA ALA A 64 -9.29 -12.67 -3.36
C ALA A 64 -8.87 -11.19 -3.46
N THR A 65 -9.43 -10.29 -2.65
CA THR A 65 -9.03 -8.88 -2.59
C THR A 65 -7.68 -8.73 -1.92
N TYR A 66 -7.48 -9.41 -0.80
CA TYR A 66 -6.22 -9.44 -0.08
C TYR A 66 -5.12 -10.10 -0.93
N ASP A 67 -5.41 -11.23 -1.59
CA ASP A 67 -4.47 -11.91 -2.47
C ASP A 67 -4.02 -11.00 -3.63
N PHE A 68 -4.96 -10.30 -4.27
CA PHE A 68 -4.64 -9.32 -5.31
C PHE A 68 -3.75 -8.20 -4.77
N TYR A 69 -4.11 -7.63 -3.61
CA TYR A 69 -3.35 -6.58 -2.97
C TYR A 69 -1.91 -7.02 -2.62
N PHE A 70 -1.74 -8.17 -1.97
CA PHE A 70 -0.43 -8.68 -1.60
C PHE A 70 0.41 -9.05 -2.83
N ALA A 71 -0.22 -9.54 -3.91
CA ALA A 71 0.47 -9.76 -5.18
C ALA A 71 1.00 -8.45 -5.80
N LEU A 72 0.26 -7.34 -5.67
CA LEU A 72 0.75 -6.03 -6.10
C LEU A 72 1.95 -5.56 -5.27
N LEU A 73 1.89 -5.71 -3.94
CA LEU A 73 3.01 -5.35 -3.07
C LEU A 73 4.26 -6.18 -3.38
N GLU A 74 4.10 -7.48 -3.55
CA GLU A 74 5.19 -8.37 -3.96
C GLU A 74 5.78 -7.91 -5.30
N LYS A 75 4.95 -7.82 -6.35
CA LYS A 75 5.34 -7.34 -7.69
C LYS A 75 6.11 -6.01 -7.62
N TYR A 76 5.56 -5.02 -6.93
CA TYR A 76 6.12 -3.67 -6.95
C TYR A 76 7.31 -3.46 -6.00
N SER A 77 7.41 -4.25 -4.93
CA SER A 77 8.57 -4.23 -4.04
C SER A 77 9.84 -4.76 -4.72
N THR A 78 9.73 -5.64 -5.72
CA THR A 78 10.91 -6.11 -6.47
C THR A 78 11.60 -5.01 -7.28
N TYR A 79 10.84 -4.00 -7.75
CA TYR A 79 11.37 -2.85 -8.49
C TYR A 79 11.91 -1.75 -7.56
N PHE A 80 11.94 -2.00 -6.26
CA PHE A 80 12.30 -1.01 -5.27
C PHE A 80 13.79 -0.66 -5.38
N GLN A 81 14.07 0.60 -5.72
CA GLN A 81 15.39 1.21 -5.59
C GLN A 81 15.37 2.19 -4.40
N PRO A 82 16.48 2.38 -3.68
CA PRO A 82 16.58 3.29 -2.53
C PRO A 82 16.58 4.78 -2.97
N ASN A 83 15.56 5.19 -3.70
CA ASN A 83 15.29 6.55 -4.12
C ASN A 83 13.83 6.87 -3.79
N GLU A 84 13.60 7.86 -2.93
CA GLU A 84 12.26 8.22 -2.43
C GLU A 84 11.27 8.54 -3.56
N GLU A 85 11.72 9.19 -4.64
CA GLU A 85 10.87 9.52 -5.78
C GLU A 85 10.37 8.25 -6.50
N THR A 86 11.22 7.22 -6.60
CA THR A 86 10.86 5.94 -7.20
C THR A 86 9.82 5.22 -6.35
N VAL A 87 9.96 5.23 -5.02
CA VAL A 87 9.00 4.55 -4.13
C VAL A 87 7.61 5.18 -4.24
N MET A 88 7.52 6.52 -4.28
CA MET A 88 6.24 7.19 -4.41
C MET A 88 5.56 6.86 -5.75
N LYS A 89 6.34 6.76 -6.84
CA LYS A 89 5.81 6.32 -8.15
C LYS A 89 5.29 4.89 -8.10
N LEU A 90 5.96 3.98 -7.38
CA LEU A 90 5.49 2.61 -7.19
C LEU A 90 4.21 2.56 -6.36
N ALA A 91 4.13 3.32 -5.26
CA ALA A 91 2.91 3.44 -4.45
C ALA A 91 1.72 3.95 -5.27
N LEU A 92 1.95 4.96 -6.14
CA LEU A 92 0.92 5.45 -7.05
C LEU A 92 0.46 4.37 -8.05
N ARG A 93 1.38 3.54 -8.57
CA ARG A 93 1.03 2.42 -9.47
C ARG A 93 0.16 1.39 -8.77
N VAL A 94 0.52 1.00 -7.54
CA VAL A 94 -0.29 0.08 -6.72
C VAL A 94 -1.70 0.67 -6.52
N TYR A 95 -1.79 1.95 -6.13
CA TYR A 95 -3.08 2.63 -5.95
C TYR A 95 -3.92 2.62 -7.23
N LEU A 96 -3.33 2.92 -8.39
CA LEU A 96 -4.05 2.92 -9.67
C LEU A 96 -4.55 1.54 -10.06
N GLU A 97 -3.76 0.48 -9.84
CA GLU A 97 -4.20 -0.90 -10.10
C GLU A 97 -5.33 -1.32 -9.15
N LEU A 98 -5.28 -0.96 -7.86
CA LEU A 98 -6.35 -1.24 -6.91
C LEU A 98 -7.66 -0.53 -7.28
N VAL A 99 -7.59 0.75 -7.68
CA VAL A 99 -8.76 1.51 -8.12
C VAL A 99 -9.33 0.94 -9.43
N ALA A 100 -8.48 0.47 -10.35
CA ALA A 100 -8.93 -0.17 -11.58
C ALA A 100 -9.66 -1.49 -11.30
N GLU A 101 -9.11 -2.31 -10.42
CA GLU A 101 -9.72 -3.58 -9.99
C GLU A 101 -11.08 -3.36 -9.31
N LEU A 102 -11.16 -2.40 -8.39
CA LEU A 102 -12.43 -2.06 -7.72
C LEU A 102 -13.52 -1.70 -8.72
N LYS A 103 -13.19 -0.88 -9.73
CA LYS A 103 -14.14 -0.48 -10.78
C LYS A 103 -14.61 -1.67 -11.62
N SER A 104 -13.67 -2.52 -12.03
CA SER A 104 -13.98 -3.74 -12.79
C SER A 104 -14.98 -4.63 -12.03
N ARG A 105 -14.77 -4.86 -10.73
CA ARG A 105 -15.69 -5.65 -9.90
C ARG A 105 -17.06 -5.00 -9.70
N GLN A 106 -17.11 -3.67 -9.60
CA GLN A 106 -18.37 -2.94 -9.47
C GLN A 106 -19.19 -2.94 -10.77
N GLU A 107 -18.53 -3.02 -11.93
CA GLU A 107 -19.20 -3.17 -13.22
C GLU A 107 -19.80 -4.58 -13.38
N LEU A 108 -19.08 -5.62 -12.97
CA LEU A 108 -19.56 -7.01 -13.02
C LEU A 108 -20.76 -7.29 -12.08
N LYS A 109 -20.95 -6.51 -11.02
CA LYS A 109 -22.07 -6.64 -10.08
C LYS A 109 -23.37 -5.96 -10.56
N LYS A 110 -23.35 -5.28 -11.73
CA LYS A 110 -24.51 -4.54 -12.27
C LYS A 110 -25.36 -5.34 -13.28
N ASP A 111 -24.89 -6.51 -13.69
CA ASP A 111 -25.59 -7.46 -14.56
C ASP A 111 -26.31 -8.56 -13.74
#